data_AF-A0A816KX11-F1
#
_entry.id   AF-A0A816KX11-F1
#
_cell.length_a   1.000
_cell.length_b   1.000
_cell.length_c   1.000
_cell.angle_alpha   90.00
_cell.angle_beta   90.00
_cell.angle_gamma   90.00
#
_symmetry.space_group_name_H-M   'P 1'
#
loop_
_entity.id
_entity.type
_entity.pdbx_description
1 polymer ?
#
loop_
_entity_poly.entity_id
_entity_poly.type
_entity_poly.pdbx_seq_one_letter_code
_entity_poly.pdbx_strand_id
1 'polypeptide(L)'
;MLQTIGDTREGFLCPQCHQDMGNLEMLQVHFQNVHMKQSSTVVKGLFSFAKQKLKSVQNNFQNSNEPSKIYSQYFSFDSHDYHSKKQYMGFTRSHYTYFQIVRKDKLHEIYTKTQQLLLRLELLTNINEHIPPNGNTKERRKYEQGIIPWMEDSVVSICSSCSASFGFSRRKHHCRLDGLVICNQCSRFILFSIARRIVDSNTSSTNNSFTIQQLMNLKTITSSTIINNASNEDHLRICMSCARCLQNYYRQIFFKNIPKDEIFHYYENIIQAKKEYTQVQLTYVAIIDSILSGNTKYQIKDAQQVYRQLSVSYEKIDSTSKKLVAFADKCPNIDENDISSKARYATLCRNIRMYAVQVLQNFSLSTRRVPTEDEIKQARDAKQRSDNELMEKVILSIPGINGKTLELSEELKPFIQQYYQVLQYMQQAKLAGRDDEVKLLESNLEELAQAMRVAHQN
;
A
#
# COMPACT_ATOMS: atom_id res chain seq x y z
N MET A 1 9.79 -22.71 -26.94
CA MET A 1 10.61 -23.66 -26.17
C MET A 1 11.04 -22.95 -24.90
N LEU A 2 10.38 -23.23 -23.77
CA LEU A 2 10.60 -22.56 -22.49
C LEU A 2 11.40 -23.51 -21.59
N GLN A 3 12.67 -23.21 -21.35
CA GLN A 3 13.43 -23.83 -20.26
C GLN A 3 13.70 -22.79 -19.16
N THR A 4 12.88 -22.95 -18.14
CA THR A 4 12.99 -22.61 -16.71
C THR A 4 14.39 -22.33 -16.17
N ILE A 5 14.58 -21.11 -15.65
CA ILE A 5 15.60 -20.79 -14.64
C ILE A 5 14.90 -20.77 -13.27
N GLY A 6 15.19 -21.81 -12.48
CA GLY A 6 15.19 -21.85 -11.01
C GLY A 6 14.06 -21.16 -10.24
N ASP A 7 12.92 -21.84 -10.09
CA ASP A 7 11.92 -21.53 -9.06
C ASP A 7 12.51 -21.77 -7.66
N THR A 8 12.87 -20.71 -6.93
CA THR A 8 12.81 -20.74 -5.46
C THR A 8 11.34 -20.76 -5.06
N ARG A 9 10.78 -21.97 -4.94
CA ARG A 9 9.40 -22.17 -4.45
C ARG A 9 9.37 -21.81 -2.97
N GLU A 10 8.81 -20.64 -2.65
CA GLU A 10 8.53 -20.23 -1.27
C GLU A 10 7.00 -20.04 -1.12
N GLY A 11 6.39 -20.94 -0.36
CA GLY A 11 4.95 -21.05 -0.18
C GLY A 11 4.62 -22.16 0.82
N PHE A 12 3.33 -22.47 1.02
CA PHE A 12 2.91 -23.57 1.90
C PHE A 12 3.09 -24.91 1.17
N LEU A 13 4.35 -25.27 0.93
CA LEU A 13 4.74 -26.45 0.19
C LEU A 13 4.61 -27.70 1.06
N CYS A 14 4.02 -28.75 0.49
CA CYS A 14 4.07 -30.06 1.10
C CYS A 14 5.52 -30.54 1.19
N PRO A 15 6.05 -30.89 2.38
CA PRO A 15 7.44 -31.30 2.54
C PRO A 15 7.74 -32.68 1.91
N GLN A 16 6.72 -33.46 1.52
CA GLN A 16 6.90 -34.75 0.87
C GLN A 16 6.79 -34.69 -0.66
N CYS A 17 5.87 -33.91 -1.22
CA CYS A 17 5.70 -33.83 -2.69
C CYS A 17 6.07 -32.47 -3.30
N HIS A 18 6.46 -31.49 -2.49
CA HIS A 18 6.83 -30.13 -2.89
C HIS A 18 5.76 -29.40 -3.73
N GLN A 19 4.49 -29.79 -3.56
CA GLN A 19 3.33 -29.12 -4.14
C GLN A 19 2.94 -27.93 -3.26
N ASP A 20 2.70 -26.76 -3.87
CA ASP A 20 2.26 -25.57 -3.15
C ASP A 20 0.76 -25.62 -2.88
N MET A 21 0.39 -25.52 -1.61
CA MET A 21 -0.99 -25.58 -1.16
C MET A 21 -1.58 -24.19 -0.87
N GLY A 22 -0.78 -23.12 -1.06
CA GLY A 22 -1.20 -21.73 -0.98
C GLY A 22 -1.52 -21.20 0.43
N ASN A 23 -1.97 -22.04 1.35
CA ASN A 23 -2.21 -21.70 2.76
C ASN A 23 -2.00 -22.90 3.71
N LEU A 24 -1.87 -22.59 5.01
CA LEU A 24 -1.60 -23.57 6.07
C LEU A 24 -2.68 -24.65 6.20
N GLU A 25 -3.94 -24.28 6.01
CA GLU A 25 -5.09 -25.16 6.24
C GLU A 25 -5.20 -26.20 5.12
N MET A 26 -5.01 -25.77 3.86
CA MET A 26 -4.88 -26.65 2.69
C MET A 26 -3.66 -27.55 2.76
N LEU A 27 -2.52 -27.04 3.27
CA LEU A 27 -1.32 -27.84 3.49
C LEU A 27 -1.55 -28.95 4.53
N GLN A 28 -2.22 -28.63 5.63
CA GLN A 28 -2.57 -29.61 6.65
C GLN A 28 -3.51 -30.68 6.10
N VAL A 29 -4.58 -30.29 5.39
CA VAL A 29 -5.53 -31.23 4.77
C VAL A 29 -4.82 -32.12 3.75
N HIS A 30 -3.96 -31.56 2.90
CA HIS A 30 -3.18 -32.32 1.92
C HIS A 30 -2.23 -33.29 2.62
N PHE A 31 -1.47 -32.85 3.61
CA PHE A 31 -0.53 -33.71 4.33
C PHE A 31 -1.25 -34.88 5.05
N GLN A 32 -2.39 -34.59 5.68
CA GLN A 32 -3.20 -35.59 6.38
C GLN A 32 -3.85 -36.61 5.44
N ASN A 33 -4.31 -36.18 4.27
CA ASN A 33 -5.03 -37.07 3.36
C ASN A 33 -4.11 -37.82 2.39
N VAL A 34 -2.99 -37.21 2.00
CA VAL A 34 -2.09 -37.75 0.96
C VAL A 34 -0.92 -38.52 1.58
N HIS A 35 -0.37 -38.07 2.71
CA HIS A 35 0.88 -38.61 3.22
C HIS A 35 0.85 -39.24 4.62
N MET A 36 -0.21 -39.07 5.42
CA MET A 36 -0.30 -39.70 6.75
C MET A 36 -0.39 -41.23 6.73
N LYS A 37 -0.44 -41.88 5.56
CA LYS A 37 -0.28 -43.34 5.47
C LYS A 37 1.18 -43.80 5.50
N GLN A 38 2.16 -42.88 5.46
CA GLN A 38 3.58 -43.22 5.49
C GLN A 38 4.39 -42.23 6.36
N SER A 39 5.07 -42.76 7.38
CA SER A 39 6.05 -42.14 8.29
C SER A 39 5.52 -41.52 9.60
N SER A 40 5.36 -42.39 10.59
CA SER A 40 5.47 -42.04 12.01
C SER A 40 6.94 -41.86 12.38
N THR A 41 7.36 -40.70 12.93
CA THR A 41 8.24 -40.58 14.13
C THR A 41 8.94 -39.21 14.29
N VAL A 42 9.14 -38.40 13.24
CA VAL A 42 10.07 -37.23 13.35
C VAL A 42 9.41 -35.93 13.87
N VAL A 43 8.07 -35.81 13.85
CA VAL A 43 7.39 -34.52 14.15
C VAL A 43 6.98 -34.33 15.62
N LYS A 44 7.17 -35.32 16.50
CA LYS A 44 6.84 -35.16 17.94
C LYS A 44 7.79 -34.20 18.69
N GLY A 45 9.00 -33.93 18.18
CA GLY A 45 10.01 -33.10 18.85
C GLY A 45 9.84 -31.58 18.68
N LEU A 46 9.27 -31.13 17.55
CA LEU A 46 9.18 -29.69 17.23
C LEU A 46 8.05 -28.97 18.00
N PHE A 47 7.02 -29.70 18.43
CA PHE A 47 5.83 -29.12 19.08
C PHE A 47 5.90 -29.03 20.61
N SER A 48 6.92 -29.57 21.29
CA SER A 48 7.07 -29.44 22.75
C SER A 48 7.74 -28.11 23.17
N PHE A 49 8.60 -27.54 22.33
CA PHE A 49 9.33 -26.29 22.62
C PHE A 49 8.45 -25.04 22.59
N ALA A 50 7.40 -25.01 21.77
CA ALA A 50 6.49 -23.87 21.65
C ALA A 50 5.49 -23.76 22.84
N LYS A 51 5.31 -24.83 23.62
CA LYS A 51 4.33 -24.86 24.73
C LYS A 51 4.92 -24.44 26.09
N GLN A 52 6.25 -24.44 26.23
CA GLN A 52 6.93 -24.12 27.49
C GLN A 52 7.21 -22.61 27.67
N LYS A 53 7.28 -21.84 26.58
CA LYS A 53 7.45 -20.36 26.64
C LYS A 53 6.15 -19.56 26.83
N LEU A 54 4.98 -20.19 26.71
CA LEU A 54 3.69 -19.50 26.88
C LEU A 54 3.09 -19.60 28.30
N LYS A 55 3.65 -20.44 29.18
CA LYS A 55 3.17 -20.59 30.57
C LYS A 55 3.89 -19.70 31.59
N SER A 56 5.06 -19.13 31.29
CA SER A 56 5.80 -18.26 32.22
C SER A 56 5.44 -16.77 32.12
N VAL A 57 4.59 -16.37 31.17
CA VAL A 57 4.28 -14.96 30.89
C VAL A 57 2.97 -14.49 31.55
N GLN A 58 2.17 -15.40 32.16
CA GLN A 58 0.89 -15.03 32.76
C GLN A 58 0.90 -14.74 34.27
N ASN A 59 2.03 -14.86 34.98
CA ASN A 59 2.04 -14.74 36.45
C ASN A 59 2.70 -13.50 37.06
N ASN A 60 3.19 -12.52 36.29
CA ASN A 60 3.85 -11.32 36.87
C ASN A 60 3.28 -10.00 36.35
N PHE A 61 1.96 -9.80 36.51
CA PHE A 61 1.34 -8.48 36.39
C PHE A 61 0.56 -8.15 37.65
N GLN A 62 1.25 -7.93 38.77
CA GLN A 62 0.76 -7.04 39.82
C GLN A 62 1.93 -6.29 40.48
N ASN A 63 1.80 -4.96 40.49
CA ASN A 63 2.47 -3.97 41.34
C ASN A 63 3.98 -3.76 41.20
N SER A 64 4.39 -2.60 40.68
CA SER A 64 5.01 -1.52 41.48
C SER A 64 5.57 -0.40 40.60
N ASN A 65 5.31 0.85 41.00
CA ASN A 65 5.88 2.08 40.47
C ASN A 65 7.39 2.17 40.75
N GLU A 66 8.24 2.23 39.72
CA GLU A 66 9.46 3.08 39.59
C GLU A 66 10.34 2.65 38.39
N PRO A 67 11.09 3.57 37.74
CA PRO A 67 11.84 3.29 36.52
C PRO A 67 13.17 2.60 36.82
N SER A 68 13.21 1.27 36.69
CA SER A 68 14.44 0.50 36.89
C SER A 68 15.30 0.40 35.62
N LYS A 69 16.52 0.91 35.77
CA LYS A 69 17.76 0.74 34.99
C LYS A 69 17.95 -0.64 34.33
N ILE A 70 17.33 -0.92 33.18
CA ILE A 70 17.56 -2.16 32.39
C ILE A 70 18.29 -1.90 31.06
N TYR A 71 18.50 -0.63 30.68
CA TYR A 71 19.10 -0.32 29.36
C TYR A 71 20.62 -0.40 29.29
N SER A 72 21.35 -0.60 30.40
CA SER A 72 22.82 -0.52 30.41
C SER A 72 23.56 -1.86 30.40
N GLN A 73 22.86 -3.00 30.32
CA GLN A 73 23.50 -4.32 30.50
C GLN A 73 23.64 -5.16 29.22
N TYR A 74 23.25 -4.63 28.05
CA TYR A 74 23.36 -5.33 26.76
C TYR A 74 24.54 -4.90 25.88
N PHE A 75 25.40 -3.99 26.36
CA PHE A 75 26.62 -3.61 25.65
C PHE A 75 27.87 -3.97 26.46
N SER A 76 28.11 -5.28 26.61
CA SER A 76 29.46 -5.80 26.78
C SER A 76 29.81 -6.53 25.49
N PHE A 77 30.59 -5.85 24.65
CA PHE A 77 31.05 -6.34 23.36
C PHE A 77 32.27 -7.22 23.63
N ASP A 78 32.05 -8.52 23.77
CA ASP A 78 33.12 -9.49 23.82
C ASP A 78 33.75 -9.55 22.43
N SER A 79 35.03 -9.16 22.33
CA SER A 79 35.78 -9.07 21.08
C SER A 79 36.20 -10.45 20.60
N HIS A 80 35.24 -11.29 20.22
CA HIS A 80 35.55 -12.48 19.45
C HIS A 80 35.60 -12.15 17.96
N ASP A 81 36.84 -12.21 17.49
CA ASP A 81 37.41 -12.18 16.16
C ASP A 81 36.61 -13.00 15.11
N TYR A 82 35.43 -12.51 14.75
CA TYR A 82 34.70 -12.97 13.58
C TYR A 82 35.19 -12.18 12.38
N HIS A 83 36.16 -12.77 11.68
CA HIS A 83 36.51 -12.45 10.31
C HIS A 83 35.31 -11.91 9.52
N SER A 84 35.44 -10.63 9.16
CA SER A 84 34.70 -9.89 8.14
C SER A 84 34.15 -10.79 7.02
N LYS A 85 32.93 -11.30 7.18
CA LYS A 85 32.08 -11.63 6.04
C LYS A 85 31.31 -10.37 5.70
N LYS A 86 31.66 -9.73 4.58
CA LYS A 86 30.88 -8.62 4.01
C LYS A 86 29.43 -9.10 3.89
N GLN A 87 28.53 -8.54 4.68
CA GLN A 87 27.11 -8.81 4.56
C GLN A 87 26.61 -8.09 3.31
N TYR A 88 26.30 -8.85 2.25
CA TYR A 88 25.63 -8.32 1.06
C TYR A 88 24.19 -7.94 1.42
N MET A 89 23.63 -6.90 0.79
CA MET A 89 22.20 -6.55 0.95
C MET A 89 21.35 -7.82 0.72
N GLY A 90 20.51 -8.16 1.69
CA GLY A 90 19.58 -9.28 1.55
C GLY A 90 18.52 -9.01 0.48
N PHE A 91 17.87 -10.07 0.00
CA PHE A 91 16.74 -9.94 -0.93
C PHE A 91 15.57 -9.21 -0.24
N THR A 92 15.16 -8.07 -0.81
CA THR A 92 13.95 -7.36 -0.38
C THR A 92 12.78 -7.81 -1.26
N ARG A 93 11.68 -8.25 -0.65
CA ARG A 93 10.42 -8.52 -1.35
C ARG A 93 9.29 -7.66 -0.81
N SER A 94 8.46 -7.14 -1.70
CA SER A 94 7.27 -6.36 -1.34
C SER A 94 6.00 -7.17 -1.60
N HIS A 95 5.20 -7.38 -0.56
CA HIS A 95 3.85 -7.96 -0.69
C HIS A 95 2.76 -6.91 -0.89
N TYR A 96 3.14 -5.65 -1.16
CA TYR A 96 2.21 -4.54 -1.26
C TYR A 96 1.17 -4.75 -2.38
N THR A 97 1.59 -5.23 -3.55
CA THR A 97 0.68 -5.51 -4.68
C THR A 97 -0.36 -6.58 -4.33
N TYR A 98 0.06 -7.67 -3.68
CA TYR A 98 -0.86 -8.72 -3.22
C TYR A 98 -1.84 -8.19 -2.18
N PHE A 99 -1.35 -7.41 -1.20
CA PHE A 99 -2.19 -6.74 -0.21
C PHE A 99 -3.24 -5.83 -0.86
N GLN A 100 -2.86 -5.05 -1.89
CA GLN A 100 -3.79 -4.16 -2.59
C GLN A 100 -4.93 -4.93 -3.26
N ILE A 101 -4.64 -6.08 -3.89
CA ILE A 101 -5.65 -6.92 -4.54
C ILE A 101 -6.66 -7.41 -3.50
N VAL A 102 -6.19 -8.09 -2.45
CA VAL A 102 -7.05 -8.62 -1.38
C VAL A 102 -7.85 -7.51 -0.69
N ARG A 103 -7.22 -6.36 -0.44
CA ARG A 103 -7.89 -5.21 0.17
C ARG A 103 -8.99 -4.65 -0.72
N LYS A 104 -8.76 -4.54 -2.04
CA LYS A 104 -9.73 -3.98 -2.98
C LYS A 104 -11.01 -4.81 -3.00
N ASP A 105 -10.89 -6.13 -3.08
CA ASP A 105 -12.03 -7.04 -3.09
C ASP A 105 -12.82 -6.93 -1.78
N LYS A 106 -12.12 -6.87 -0.65
CA LYS A 106 -12.79 -6.72 0.65
C LYS A 106 -13.51 -5.37 0.80
N LEU A 107 -12.90 -4.29 0.32
CA LEU A 107 -13.51 -2.96 0.34
C LEU A 107 -14.75 -2.92 -0.56
N HIS A 108 -14.70 -3.57 -1.73
CA HIS A 108 -15.84 -3.66 -2.63
C HIS A 108 -17.02 -4.40 -1.97
N GLU A 109 -16.77 -5.56 -1.35
CA GLU A 109 -17.80 -6.31 -0.61
C GLU A 109 -18.45 -5.46 0.50
N ILE A 110 -17.64 -4.76 1.29
CA ILE A 110 -18.13 -3.87 2.36
C ILE A 110 -18.94 -2.71 1.77
N TYR A 111 -18.47 -2.10 0.70
CA TYR A 111 -19.14 -0.98 0.04
C TYR A 111 -20.52 -1.41 -0.49
N THR A 112 -20.60 -2.50 -1.24
CA THR A 112 -21.86 -3.02 -1.79
C THR A 112 -22.86 -3.34 -0.69
N LYS A 113 -22.42 -4.01 0.38
CA LYS A 113 -23.25 -4.27 1.56
C LYS A 113 -23.74 -2.98 2.21
N THR A 114 -22.87 -1.97 2.34
CA THR A 114 -23.23 -0.67 2.92
C THR A 114 -24.30 0.02 2.08
N GLN A 115 -24.13 0.10 0.76
CA GLN A 115 -25.09 0.76 -0.14
C GLN A 115 -26.46 0.09 -0.10
N GLN A 116 -26.51 -1.24 -0.10
CA GLN A 116 -27.77 -1.99 0.05
C GLN A 116 -28.48 -1.66 1.36
N LEU A 117 -27.74 -1.51 2.47
CA LEU A 117 -28.32 -1.12 3.75
C LEU A 117 -28.84 0.32 3.74
N LEU A 118 -28.13 1.24 3.08
CA LEU A 118 -28.56 2.65 2.98
C LEU A 118 -29.85 2.79 2.18
N LEU A 119 -29.97 2.11 1.03
CA LEU A 119 -31.19 2.10 0.23
C LEU A 119 -32.38 1.56 1.03
N ARG A 120 -32.18 0.46 1.76
CA ARG A 120 -33.24 -0.10 2.61
C ARG A 120 -33.57 0.82 3.77
N LEU A 121 -32.57 1.48 4.36
CA LEU A 121 -32.77 2.44 5.44
C LEU A 121 -33.63 3.61 4.98
N GLU A 122 -33.37 4.16 3.80
CA GLU A 122 -34.16 5.23 3.16
C GLU A 122 -35.63 4.82 2.95
N LEU A 123 -35.86 3.66 2.35
CA LEU A 123 -37.22 3.15 2.13
C LEU A 123 -37.99 2.91 3.45
N LEU A 124 -37.29 2.44 4.49
CA LEU A 124 -37.87 2.21 5.81
C LEU A 124 -38.13 3.51 6.57
N THR A 125 -37.31 4.56 6.38
CA THR A 125 -37.56 5.86 7.01
C THR A 125 -38.72 6.61 6.37
N ASN A 126 -38.98 6.37 5.09
CA ASN A 126 -40.08 7.00 4.36
C ASN A 126 -41.41 6.24 4.53
N ILE A 127 -41.44 5.19 5.36
CA ILE A 127 -42.66 4.41 5.62
C ILE A 127 -43.83 5.27 6.09
N ASN A 128 -43.56 6.37 6.81
CA ASN A 128 -44.59 7.28 7.32
C ASN A 128 -45.28 8.10 6.22
N GLU A 129 -44.71 8.18 5.01
CA GLU A 129 -45.37 8.77 3.84
C GLU A 129 -46.46 7.84 3.27
N HIS A 130 -46.29 6.52 3.45
CA HIS A 130 -47.21 5.51 2.95
C HIS A 130 -48.18 5.00 4.02
N ILE A 131 -47.72 4.91 5.27
CA ILE A 131 -48.46 4.33 6.40
C ILE A 131 -48.27 5.27 7.60
N PRO A 132 -49.29 6.02 8.03
CA PRO A 132 -49.16 6.97 9.13
C PRO A 132 -48.74 6.27 10.45
N PRO A 133 -48.17 6.98 11.42
CA PRO A 133 -47.66 6.39 12.68
C PRO A 133 -48.72 5.61 13.48
N ASN A 134 -50.00 6.02 13.39
CA ASN A 134 -51.15 5.34 14.01
C ASN A 134 -51.83 4.33 13.07
N GLY A 135 -51.19 4.00 11.95
CA GLY A 135 -51.68 3.09 10.93
C GLY A 135 -51.66 1.63 11.38
N ASN A 136 -52.24 0.77 10.54
CA ASN A 136 -52.38 -0.66 10.84
C ASN A 136 -51.01 -1.35 10.93
N THR A 137 -50.70 -1.93 12.09
CA THR A 137 -49.43 -2.65 12.33
C THR A 137 -49.19 -3.80 11.34
N LYS A 138 -50.26 -4.43 10.82
CA LYS A 138 -50.15 -5.48 9.80
C LYS A 138 -49.70 -4.93 8.46
N GLU A 139 -50.19 -3.77 8.06
CA GLU A 139 -49.79 -3.09 6.82
C GLU A 139 -48.34 -2.62 6.92
N ARG A 140 -47.95 -2.05 8.07
CA ARG A 140 -46.57 -1.64 8.33
C ARG A 140 -45.60 -2.83 8.20
N ARG A 141 -45.95 -3.97 8.80
CA ARG A 141 -45.15 -5.20 8.68
C ARG A 141 -45.07 -5.71 7.24
N LYS A 142 -46.17 -5.66 6.48
CA LYS A 142 -46.18 -6.06 5.06
C LYS A 142 -45.26 -5.17 4.22
N TYR A 143 -45.28 -3.86 4.45
CA TYR A 143 -44.38 -2.92 3.77
C TYR A 143 -42.91 -3.20 4.13
N GLU A 144 -42.59 -3.38 5.41
CA GLU A 144 -41.22 -3.74 5.85
C GLU A 144 -40.71 -5.04 5.21
N GLN A 145 -41.59 -6.05 5.08
CA GLN A 145 -41.27 -7.33 4.42
C GLN A 145 -41.16 -7.21 2.89
N GLY A 146 -41.83 -6.23 2.28
CA GLY A 146 -41.71 -5.93 0.86
C GLY A 146 -40.36 -5.33 0.49
N ILE A 147 -39.69 -4.63 1.42
CA ILE A 147 -38.35 -4.06 1.22
C ILE A 147 -37.27 -5.15 1.24
N ILE A 148 -37.38 -6.10 2.17
CA ILE A 148 -36.44 -7.21 2.31
C ILE A 148 -37.19 -8.44 2.84
N PRO A 149 -37.11 -9.60 2.17
CA PRO A 149 -37.68 -10.83 2.70
C PRO A 149 -37.08 -11.18 4.06
N TRP A 150 -37.95 -11.38 5.05
CA TRP A 150 -37.53 -11.82 6.37
C TRP A 150 -37.36 -13.33 6.38
N MET A 151 -36.28 -13.79 7.01
CA MET A 151 -36.03 -15.21 7.17
C MET A 151 -37.13 -15.85 8.03
N GLU A 152 -37.62 -17.00 7.58
CA GLU A 152 -38.74 -17.68 8.24
C GLU A 152 -38.31 -18.21 9.62
N ASP A 153 -39.13 -17.96 10.65
CA ASP A 153 -38.78 -18.36 12.01
C ASP A 153 -38.66 -19.89 12.15
N SER A 154 -39.41 -20.67 11.37
CA SER A 154 -39.45 -22.14 11.45
C SER A 154 -38.07 -22.79 11.19
N VAL A 155 -37.28 -22.22 10.27
CA VAL A 155 -36.00 -22.78 9.82
C VAL A 155 -34.79 -22.31 10.62
N VAL A 156 -34.97 -21.34 11.53
CA VAL A 156 -33.86 -20.77 12.30
C VAL A 156 -33.83 -21.27 13.74
N SER A 157 -32.83 -22.08 14.08
CA SER A 157 -32.63 -22.59 15.45
C SER A 157 -31.65 -21.73 16.27
N ILE A 158 -30.80 -20.93 15.62
CA ILE A 158 -29.72 -20.14 16.25
C ILE A 158 -29.73 -18.67 15.82
N CYS A 159 -29.28 -17.79 16.70
CA CYS A 159 -29.13 -16.37 16.39
C CYS A 159 -28.08 -16.13 15.30
N SER A 160 -28.42 -15.43 14.20
CA SER A 160 -27.49 -15.16 13.10
C SER A 160 -26.30 -14.26 13.46
N SER A 161 -26.30 -13.65 14.66
CA SER A 161 -25.20 -12.78 15.13
C SER A 161 -24.28 -13.41 16.17
N CYS A 162 -24.79 -14.23 17.08
CA CYS A 162 -23.99 -14.84 18.17
C CYS A 162 -24.04 -16.37 18.18
N SER A 163 -24.77 -16.99 17.26
CA SER A 163 -24.94 -18.43 17.14
C SER A 163 -25.57 -19.13 18.36
N ALA A 164 -26.07 -18.38 19.34
CA ALA A 164 -26.76 -18.95 20.49
C ALA A 164 -28.14 -19.50 20.08
N SER A 165 -28.49 -20.69 20.56
CA SER A 165 -29.77 -21.34 20.30
C SER A 165 -30.95 -20.53 20.85
N PHE A 166 -32.01 -20.46 20.06
CA PHE A 166 -33.29 -19.92 20.49
C PHE A 166 -34.02 -20.91 21.39
N GLY A 167 -34.89 -20.39 22.25
CA GLY A 167 -35.67 -21.18 23.20
C GLY A 167 -36.70 -20.32 23.91
N PHE A 168 -37.21 -20.78 25.05
CA PHE A 168 -38.24 -20.04 25.80
C PHE A 168 -37.77 -18.66 26.29
N SER A 169 -36.53 -18.56 26.78
CA SER A 169 -35.96 -17.31 27.29
C SER A 169 -35.31 -16.44 26.20
N ARG A 170 -34.75 -17.06 25.15
CA ARG A 170 -34.15 -16.36 24.01
C ARG A 170 -35.14 -16.34 22.84
N ARG A 171 -35.90 -15.25 22.73
CA ARG A 171 -36.88 -15.03 21.65
C ARG A 171 -36.21 -14.58 20.35
N LYS A 172 -36.90 -14.83 19.25
CA LYS A 172 -36.52 -14.47 17.88
C LYS A 172 -36.98 -13.04 17.56
N HIS A 173 -36.13 -12.30 16.85
CA HIS A 173 -36.45 -10.97 16.34
C HIS A 173 -35.83 -10.77 14.96
N HIS A 174 -36.54 -10.14 14.03
CA HIS A 174 -35.98 -9.79 12.73
C HIS A 174 -35.28 -8.44 12.75
N CYS A 175 -34.14 -8.37 12.08
CA CYS A 175 -33.54 -7.11 11.66
C CYS A 175 -34.31 -6.57 10.45
N ARG A 176 -34.73 -5.29 10.51
CA ARG A 176 -35.49 -4.66 9.42
C ARG A 176 -34.64 -4.38 8.17
N LEU A 177 -33.31 -4.37 8.28
CA LEU A 177 -32.41 -4.03 7.17
C LEU A 177 -31.88 -5.24 6.38
N ASP A 178 -31.69 -6.39 7.02
CA ASP A 178 -31.14 -7.60 6.37
C ASP A 178 -32.05 -8.83 6.49
N GLY A 179 -33.16 -8.74 7.22
CA GLY A 179 -34.15 -9.81 7.37
C GLY A 179 -33.69 -10.99 8.24
N LEU A 180 -32.48 -10.94 8.81
CA LEU A 180 -31.93 -12.03 9.62
C LEU A 180 -32.59 -12.11 11.01
N VAL A 181 -32.65 -13.34 11.55
CA VAL A 181 -33.21 -13.60 12.87
C VAL A 181 -32.12 -13.51 13.95
N ILE A 182 -32.33 -12.61 14.90
CA ILE A 182 -31.41 -12.28 15.98
C ILE A 182 -32.09 -12.36 17.35
N CYS A 183 -31.29 -12.52 18.41
CA CYS A 183 -31.77 -12.43 19.77
C CYS A 183 -31.77 -10.99 20.30
N ASN A 184 -32.45 -10.74 21.42
CA ASN A 184 -32.53 -9.41 22.04
C ASN A 184 -31.14 -8.79 22.31
N GLN A 185 -30.18 -9.58 22.80
CA GLN A 185 -28.79 -9.13 23.07
C GLN A 185 -28.04 -8.71 21.80
N CYS A 186 -28.41 -9.27 20.64
CA CYS A 186 -27.83 -8.94 19.35
C CYS A 186 -28.62 -7.86 18.59
N SER A 187 -29.75 -7.41 19.14
CA SER A 187 -30.57 -6.36 18.56
C SER A 187 -30.11 -4.97 19.00
N ARG A 188 -30.27 -4.01 18.10
CA ARG A 188 -30.03 -2.58 18.27
C ARG A 188 -31.19 -1.81 17.66
N PHE A 189 -31.29 -0.55 18.02
CA PHE A 189 -32.34 0.32 17.51
C PHE A 189 -31.76 1.64 17.02
N ILE A 190 -32.31 2.11 15.91
CA ILE A 190 -31.99 3.40 15.33
C ILE A 190 -33.27 4.24 15.25
N LEU A 191 -33.21 5.45 15.79
CA LEU A 191 -34.30 6.43 15.72
C LEU A 191 -34.46 6.92 14.27
N PHE A 192 -35.70 7.22 13.86
CA PHE A 192 -35.98 7.70 12.51
C PHE A 192 -35.26 9.02 12.21
N SER A 193 -35.10 9.93 13.18
CA SER A 193 -34.30 11.15 13.03
C SER A 193 -32.83 10.86 12.69
N ILE A 194 -32.22 9.87 13.34
CA ILE A 194 -30.83 9.48 13.08
C ILE A 194 -30.74 8.80 11.72
N ALA A 195 -31.66 7.89 11.41
CA ALA A 195 -31.69 7.14 10.16
C ALA A 195 -31.82 8.07 8.94
N ARG A 196 -32.77 9.03 8.96
CA ARG A 196 -32.93 10.02 7.88
C ARG A 196 -31.65 10.81 7.63
N ARG A 197 -30.99 11.27 8.68
CA ARG A 197 -29.74 12.04 8.53
C ARG A 197 -28.60 11.22 7.94
N ILE A 198 -28.51 9.91 8.24
CA ILE A 198 -27.52 9.02 7.61
C ILE A 198 -27.79 8.93 6.10
N VAL A 199 -29.05 8.85 5.70
CA VAL A 199 -29.49 8.80 4.29
C VAL A 199 -29.27 10.16 3.60
N ASP A 200 -29.71 11.26 4.20
CA ASP A 200 -29.57 12.62 3.66
C ASP A 200 -28.10 13.02 3.48
N SER A 201 -27.22 12.55 4.37
CA SER A 201 -25.78 12.79 4.27
C SER A 201 -25.14 12.04 3.08
N ASN A 202 -25.83 11.07 2.48
CA ASN A 202 -25.43 10.42 1.23
C ASN A 202 -25.79 11.27 0.01
N THR A 203 -26.83 12.12 0.10
CA THR A 203 -27.45 12.81 -1.03
C THR A 203 -27.18 14.32 -1.08
N SER A 204 -26.75 14.98 0.01
CA SER A 204 -26.49 16.44 0.01
C SER A 204 -25.49 16.94 1.06
N SER A 205 -24.75 18.00 0.72
CA SER A 205 -23.70 18.69 1.51
C SER A 205 -24.24 19.58 2.65
N THR A 206 -25.28 19.17 3.38
CA THR A 206 -25.87 20.03 4.42
C THR A 206 -25.08 19.97 5.73
N ASN A 207 -24.79 21.16 6.28
CA ASN A 207 -24.10 21.40 7.55
C ASN A 207 -24.96 20.96 8.74
N ASN A 208 -25.01 19.65 8.99
CA ASN A 208 -25.73 19.09 10.12
C ASN A 208 -24.73 18.48 11.12
N SER A 209 -24.19 19.34 11.98
CA SER A 209 -23.26 18.96 13.06
C SER A 209 -23.89 17.92 13.98
N PHE A 210 -23.38 16.70 13.94
CA PHE A 210 -23.57 15.71 15.00
C PHE A 210 -22.21 15.36 15.55
N THR A 211 -22.12 15.19 16.86
CA THR A 211 -20.89 14.71 17.48
C THR A 211 -20.80 13.19 17.30
N ILE A 212 -19.60 12.66 17.17
CA ILE A 212 -19.35 11.20 17.17
C ILE A 212 -20.02 10.54 18.40
N GLN A 213 -20.11 11.27 19.51
CA GLN A 213 -20.76 10.86 20.76
C GLN A 213 -22.23 10.43 20.56
N GLN A 214 -23.01 11.17 19.77
CA GLN A 214 -24.43 10.89 19.54
C GLN A 214 -24.66 9.57 18.79
N LEU A 215 -23.71 9.13 17.96
CA LEU A 215 -23.76 7.82 17.28
C LEU A 215 -23.09 6.70 18.06
N MET A 216 -22.11 7.00 18.91
CA MET A 216 -21.62 6.03 19.88
C MET A 216 -22.74 5.57 20.82
N ASN A 217 -23.75 6.42 21.07
CA ASN A 217 -24.96 6.08 21.83
C ASN A 217 -25.89 5.09 21.12
N LEU A 218 -25.74 4.80 19.82
CA LEU A 218 -26.42 3.65 19.19
C LEU A 218 -25.97 2.31 19.81
N LYS A 219 -24.82 2.29 20.52
CA LYS A 219 -24.39 1.11 21.28
C LYS A 219 -25.19 0.89 22.56
N THR A 220 -25.84 1.92 23.11
CA THR A 220 -26.49 1.88 24.43
C THR A 220 -28.02 1.84 24.36
N ILE A 221 -28.63 2.14 23.22
CA ILE A 221 -30.08 2.00 23.03
C ILE A 221 -30.43 0.51 22.86
N THR A 222 -30.60 -0.16 24.00
CA THR A 222 -31.13 -1.52 24.11
C THR A 222 -32.65 -1.46 24.27
N SER A 223 -33.35 -2.59 24.08
CA SER A 223 -34.82 -2.65 24.18
C SER A 223 -35.37 -2.06 25.49
N SER A 224 -34.63 -2.17 26.60
CA SER A 224 -35.02 -1.63 27.91
C SER A 224 -34.85 -0.12 28.05
N THR A 225 -33.94 0.51 27.31
CA THR A 225 -33.69 1.96 27.39
C THR A 225 -34.75 2.75 26.62
N ILE A 226 -35.27 2.21 25.51
CA ILE A 226 -36.38 2.81 24.74
C ILE A 226 -37.67 2.86 25.57
N ILE A 227 -37.92 1.81 26.37
CA ILE A 227 -39.13 1.72 27.20
C ILE A 227 -39.13 2.79 28.31
N ASN A 228 -37.95 3.16 28.82
CA ASN A 228 -37.82 4.05 29.99
C ASN A 228 -37.49 5.51 29.63
N ASN A 229 -36.82 5.78 28.51
CA ASN A 229 -36.35 7.10 28.12
C ASN A 229 -36.45 7.29 26.60
N ALA A 230 -37.65 7.43 26.06
CA ALA A 230 -37.84 8.03 24.74
C ALA A 230 -39.23 8.65 24.63
N SER A 231 -39.23 9.93 24.26
CA SER A 231 -40.21 10.54 23.37
C SER A 231 -40.84 9.53 22.39
N ASN A 232 -42.11 9.72 22.04
CA ASN A 232 -42.93 8.94 21.08
C ASN A 232 -42.36 8.87 19.63
N GLU A 233 -41.04 8.81 19.44
CA GLU A 233 -40.35 8.77 18.16
C GLU A 233 -40.23 7.34 17.64
N ASP A 234 -40.52 7.17 16.34
CA ASP A 234 -40.36 5.90 15.64
C ASP A 234 -38.91 5.41 15.61
N HIS A 235 -38.74 4.09 15.69
CA HIS A 235 -37.43 3.43 15.69
C HIS A 235 -37.44 2.14 14.85
N LEU A 236 -36.28 1.81 14.27
CA LEU A 236 -36.07 0.56 13.54
C LEU A 236 -35.18 -0.40 14.35
N ARG A 237 -35.60 -1.66 14.46
CA ARG A 237 -34.74 -2.72 15.02
C ARG A 237 -33.77 -3.25 13.97
N ILE A 238 -32.49 -3.28 14.30
CA ILE A 238 -31.41 -3.74 13.43
C ILE A 238 -30.50 -4.72 14.16
N CYS A 239 -29.77 -5.55 13.42
CA CYS A 239 -28.73 -6.42 13.98
C CYS A 239 -27.43 -5.64 14.24
N MET A 240 -26.54 -6.22 15.05
CA MET A 240 -25.25 -5.62 15.36
C MET A 240 -24.37 -5.36 14.13
N SER A 241 -24.40 -6.25 13.13
CA SER A 241 -23.65 -6.10 11.88
C SER A 241 -24.13 -4.88 11.09
N CYS A 242 -25.43 -4.73 10.87
CA CYS A 242 -26.00 -3.54 10.23
C CYS A 242 -25.69 -2.27 11.01
N ALA A 243 -25.83 -2.29 12.35
CA ALA A 243 -25.50 -1.15 13.19
C ALA A 243 -24.04 -0.72 13.03
N ARG A 244 -23.09 -1.66 13.05
CA ARG A 244 -21.66 -1.37 12.81
C ARG A 244 -21.41 -0.84 11.41
N CYS A 245 -22.10 -1.37 10.40
CA CYS A 245 -21.98 -0.93 9.02
C CYS A 245 -22.39 0.55 8.89
N LEU A 246 -23.58 0.91 9.39
CA LEU A 246 -24.08 2.28 9.40
C LEU A 246 -23.19 3.23 10.22
N GLN A 247 -22.69 2.78 11.39
CA GLN A 247 -21.75 3.55 12.20
C GLN A 247 -20.44 3.84 11.45
N ASN A 248 -19.87 2.84 10.79
CA ASN A 248 -18.64 3.01 10.02
C ASN A 248 -18.84 3.94 8.83
N TYR A 249 -19.94 3.77 8.09
CA TYR A 249 -20.30 4.65 6.98
C TYR A 249 -20.47 6.10 7.44
N TYR A 250 -21.22 6.33 8.52
CA TYR A 250 -21.36 7.67 9.05
C TYR A 250 -20.03 8.26 9.52
N ARG A 251 -19.19 7.47 10.22
CA ARG A 251 -17.85 7.94 10.59
C ARG A 251 -17.06 8.37 9.36
N GLN A 252 -17.15 7.65 8.26
CA GLN A 252 -16.49 8.04 7.01
C GLN A 252 -17.04 9.36 6.47
N ILE A 253 -18.37 9.55 6.43
CA ILE A 253 -18.96 10.82 6.02
C ILE A 253 -18.51 11.96 6.95
N PHE A 254 -18.57 11.73 8.26
CA PHE A 254 -18.13 12.68 9.26
C PHE A 254 -16.70 13.10 8.98
N PHE A 255 -15.75 12.16 8.90
CA PHE A 255 -14.34 12.46 8.60
C PHE A 255 -14.14 13.15 7.24
N LYS A 256 -14.96 12.84 6.23
CA LYS A 256 -14.93 13.50 4.92
C LYS A 256 -15.43 14.95 4.99
N ASN A 257 -16.39 15.22 5.87
CA ASN A 257 -17.04 16.52 6.04
C ASN A 257 -16.48 17.31 7.23
N ILE A 258 -15.46 16.80 7.94
CA ILE A 258 -14.73 17.59 8.93
C ILE A 258 -14.19 18.83 8.20
N PRO A 259 -14.49 20.05 8.69
CA PRO A 259 -13.90 21.26 8.15
C PRO A 259 -12.38 21.10 8.10
N LYS A 260 -11.81 21.25 6.91
CA LYS A 260 -10.36 21.23 6.73
C LYS A 260 -9.81 22.46 7.45
N ASP A 261 -9.16 22.23 8.58
CA ASP A 261 -8.51 23.28 9.35
C ASP A 261 -7.24 23.76 8.65
N GLU A 262 -6.64 24.85 9.14
CA GLU A 262 -5.40 25.36 8.55
C GLU A 262 -4.26 24.35 8.63
N ILE A 263 -4.18 23.51 9.68
CA ILE A 263 -3.17 22.43 9.77
C ILE A 263 -3.29 21.50 8.57
N PHE A 264 -4.51 21.07 8.23
CA PHE A 264 -4.75 20.21 7.08
C PHE A 264 -4.18 20.84 5.81
N HIS A 265 -4.37 22.15 5.61
CA HIS A 265 -3.83 22.85 4.44
C HIS A 265 -2.28 22.89 4.43
N TYR A 266 -1.64 23.17 5.57
CA TYR A 266 -0.18 23.08 5.68
C TYR A 266 0.34 21.67 5.39
N TYR A 267 -0.31 20.65 5.94
CA TYR A 267 0.07 19.25 5.74
C TYR A 267 -0.07 18.84 4.26
N GLU A 268 -1.20 19.12 3.63
CA GLU A 268 -1.42 18.84 2.21
C GLU A 268 -0.38 19.54 1.33
N ASN A 269 -0.06 20.81 1.62
CA ASN A 269 0.97 21.54 0.88
C ASN A 269 2.36 20.90 0.99
N ILE A 270 2.72 20.36 2.18
CA ILE A 270 3.96 19.60 2.38
C ILE A 270 3.94 18.30 1.56
N ILE A 271 2.84 17.54 1.60
CA ILE A 271 2.72 16.28 0.87
C ILE A 271 2.76 16.50 -0.65
N GLN A 272 2.08 17.55 -1.13
CA GLN A 272 2.07 17.91 -2.55
C GLN A 272 3.45 18.37 -3.03
N ALA A 273 4.15 19.21 -2.25
CA ALA A 273 5.52 19.61 -2.58
C ALA A 273 6.51 18.44 -2.56
N LYS A 274 6.33 17.48 -1.64
CA LYS A 274 7.09 16.21 -1.64
C LYS A 274 6.86 15.42 -2.92
N LYS A 275 5.61 15.29 -3.36
CA LYS A 275 5.26 14.58 -4.61
C LYS A 275 5.90 15.25 -5.83
N GLU A 276 5.84 16.58 -5.90
CA GLU A 276 6.50 17.39 -6.93
C GLU A 276 8.02 17.11 -6.95
N TYR A 277 8.68 17.15 -5.79
CA TYR A 277 10.10 16.83 -5.68
C TYR A 277 10.43 15.43 -6.22
N THR A 278 9.72 14.40 -5.76
CA THR A 278 9.96 13.01 -6.19
C THR A 278 9.77 12.84 -7.70
N GLN A 279 8.79 13.51 -8.30
CA GLN A 279 8.57 13.44 -9.75
C GLN A 279 9.72 14.09 -10.54
N VAL A 280 10.18 15.26 -10.10
CA VAL A 280 11.32 15.97 -10.74
C VAL A 280 12.64 15.22 -10.52
N GLN A 281 12.80 14.56 -9.37
CA GLN A 281 14.03 13.84 -9.00
C GLN A 281 14.34 12.70 -9.96
N LEU A 282 13.33 11.96 -10.43
CA LEU A 282 13.51 10.89 -11.41
C LEU A 282 14.13 11.41 -12.72
N THR A 283 13.64 12.55 -13.21
CA THR A 283 14.17 13.20 -14.40
C THR A 283 15.60 13.70 -14.17
N TYR A 284 15.86 14.29 -13.01
CA TYR A 284 17.20 14.77 -12.64
C TYR A 284 18.23 13.64 -12.62
N VAL A 285 17.92 12.51 -11.97
CA VAL A 285 18.80 11.34 -11.91
C VAL A 285 19.13 10.85 -13.32
N ALA A 286 18.14 10.71 -14.20
CA ALA A 286 18.36 10.27 -15.58
C ALA A 286 19.28 11.22 -16.38
N ILE A 287 19.15 12.54 -16.17
CA ILE A 287 20.03 13.54 -16.80
C ILE A 287 21.47 13.40 -16.28
N ILE A 288 21.64 13.31 -14.95
CA ILE A 288 22.96 13.18 -14.32
C ILE A 288 23.65 11.89 -14.76
N ASP A 289 22.95 10.76 -14.78
CA ASP A 289 23.50 9.48 -15.21
C ASP A 289 23.93 9.52 -16.67
N SER A 290 23.13 10.16 -17.54
CA SER A 290 23.50 10.35 -18.95
C SER A 290 24.76 11.21 -19.11
N ILE A 291 24.86 12.33 -18.38
CA ILE A 291 26.03 13.22 -18.43
C ILE A 291 27.28 12.50 -17.95
N LEU A 292 27.19 11.78 -16.82
CA LEU A 292 28.31 11.05 -16.23
C LEU A 292 28.69 9.78 -16.98
N SER A 293 27.81 9.28 -17.86
CA SER A 293 28.13 8.24 -18.84
C SER A 293 28.84 8.80 -20.09
N GLY A 294 29.18 10.10 -20.10
CA GLY A 294 29.84 10.78 -21.21
C GLY A 294 28.93 11.07 -22.41
N ASN A 295 27.62 10.90 -22.29
CA ASN A 295 26.69 11.17 -23.40
C ASN A 295 26.49 12.69 -23.59
N THR A 296 26.27 13.10 -24.83
CA THR A 296 26.05 14.52 -25.22
C THR A 296 24.58 14.92 -25.31
N LYS A 297 23.65 13.99 -25.03
CA LYS A 297 22.20 14.23 -25.08
C LYS A 297 21.74 15.40 -24.20
N TYR A 298 22.40 15.60 -23.06
CA TYR A 298 22.07 16.65 -22.11
C TYR A 298 23.28 17.53 -21.84
N GLN A 299 23.03 18.81 -21.59
CA GLN A 299 24.01 19.78 -21.17
C GLN A 299 23.95 20.00 -19.65
N ILE A 300 25.03 20.53 -19.08
CA ILE A 300 25.07 20.90 -17.65
C ILE A 300 23.97 21.91 -17.30
N LYS A 301 23.59 22.79 -18.24
CA LYS A 301 22.50 23.77 -18.06
C LYS A 301 21.15 23.09 -17.83
N ASP A 302 20.90 21.95 -18.47
CA ASP A 302 19.66 21.17 -18.29
C ASP A 302 19.61 20.61 -16.87
N ALA A 303 20.72 20.02 -16.40
CA ALA A 303 20.85 19.53 -15.04
C ALA A 303 20.66 20.65 -14.00
N GLN A 304 21.25 21.83 -14.24
CA GLN A 304 21.10 23.01 -13.39
C GLN A 304 19.65 23.53 -13.36
N GLN A 305 18.92 23.49 -14.47
CA GLN A 305 17.52 23.90 -14.53
C GLN A 305 16.63 22.95 -13.72
N VAL A 306 16.80 21.64 -13.89
CA VAL A 306 16.02 20.64 -13.15
C VAL A 306 16.39 20.67 -11.65
N TYR A 307 17.68 20.85 -11.32
CA TYR A 307 18.11 21.00 -9.93
C TYR A 307 17.48 22.24 -9.26
N ARG A 308 17.34 23.36 -9.97
CA ARG A 308 16.61 24.54 -9.45
C ARG A 308 15.15 24.21 -9.12
N GLN A 309 14.47 23.40 -9.92
CA GLN A 309 13.11 22.96 -9.62
C GLN A 309 13.05 22.09 -8.34
N LEU A 310 14.03 21.19 -8.16
CA LEU A 310 14.15 20.43 -6.91
C LEU A 310 14.34 21.33 -5.69
N SER A 311 15.20 22.35 -5.79
CA SER A 311 15.42 23.32 -4.72
C SER A 311 14.14 24.07 -4.35
N VAL A 312 13.33 24.49 -5.33
CA VAL A 312 12.05 25.18 -5.07
C VAL A 312 11.10 24.28 -4.27
N SER A 313 10.95 23.01 -4.63
CA SER A 313 10.11 22.08 -3.88
C SER A 313 10.66 21.81 -2.46
N TYR A 314 11.98 21.70 -2.31
CA TYR A 314 12.65 21.56 -1.03
C TYR A 314 12.37 22.76 -0.10
N GLU A 315 12.55 23.98 -0.61
CA GLU A 315 12.29 25.22 0.13
C GLU A 315 10.81 25.39 0.47
N LYS A 316 9.90 24.99 -0.43
CA LYS A 316 8.46 24.99 -0.18
C LYS A 316 8.11 24.08 1.00
N ILE A 317 8.69 22.89 1.10
CA ILE A 317 8.49 21.99 2.25
C ILE A 317 9.04 22.62 3.53
N ASP A 318 10.29 23.10 3.52
CA ASP A 318 10.91 23.66 4.73
C ASP A 318 10.16 24.90 5.23
N SER A 319 9.86 25.85 4.35
CA SER A 319 9.13 27.07 4.69
C SER A 319 7.70 26.79 5.18
N THR A 320 6.97 25.89 4.53
CA THR A 320 5.61 25.49 4.95
C THR A 320 5.64 24.83 6.33
N SER A 321 6.61 23.94 6.57
CA SER A 321 6.76 23.27 7.87
C SER A 321 7.17 24.22 9.01
N LYS A 322 7.96 25.27 8.73
CA LYS A 322 8.26 26.34 9.69
C LYS A 322 7.03 27.20 10.01
N LYS A 323 6.28 27.59 8.98
CA LYS A 323 5.02 28.34 9.13
C LYS A 323 4.01 27.57 9.96
N LEU A 324 3.90 26.25 9.79
CA LEU A 324 3.03 25.39 10.60
C LEU A 324 3.35 25.46 12.10
N VAL A 325 4.63 25.40 12.48
CA VAL A 325 5.02 25.49 13.91
C VAL A 325 4.72 26.88 14.46
N ALA A 326 5.06 27.94 13.71
CA ALA A 326 4.76 29.31 14.12
C ALA A 326 3.24 29.58 14.24
N PHE A 327 2.44 28.94 13.38
CA PHE A 327 0.98 28.97 13.48
C PHE A 327 0.48 28.21 14.72
N ALA A 328 1.07 27.05 15.00
CA ALA A 328 0.73 26.25 16.18
C ALA A 328 1.00 27.01 17.49
N ASP A 329 2.07 27.80 17.57
CA ASP A 329 2.38 28.60 18.77
C ASP A 329 1.32 29.69 19.03
N LYS A 330 0.64 30.17 17.98
CA LYS A 330 -0.44 31.17 18.10
C LYS A 330 -1.79 30.60 18.55
N CYS A 331 -2.00 29.29 18.42
CA CYS A 331 -3.21 28.57 18.87
C CYS A 331 -4.56 29.26 18.56
N PRO A 332 -4.86 29.67 17.31
CA PRO A 332 -5.96 30.60 17.03
C PRO A 332 -7.39 30.06 17.25
N ASN A 333 -7.58 28.79 17.63
CA ASN A 333 -8.89 28.13 17.71
C ASN A 333 -9.07 27.20 18.92
N ILE A 334 -8.23 27.33 19.95
CA ILE A 334 -8.33 26.53 21.19
C ILE A 334 -8.56 27.50 22.35
N ASP A 335 -9.55 27.21 23.20
CA ASP A 335 -9.79 27.94 24.44
C ASP A 335 -8.49 28.05 25.24
N GLU A 336 -8.13 29.26 25.65
CA GLU A 336 -6.90 29.53 26.40
C GLU A 336 -6.79 28.69 27.68
N ASN A 337 -7.92 28.28 28.24
CA ASN A 337 -8.00 27.47 29.45
C ASN A 337 -7.85 25.95 29.20
N ASP A 338 -7.97 25.46 27.95
CA ASP A 338 -7.77 24.04 27.62
C ASP A 338 -6.30 23.72 27.28
N ILE A 339 -5.49 23.70 28.34
CA ILE A 339 -4.06 23.41 28.31
C ILE A 339 -3.77 22.05 27.66
N SER A 340 -4.63 21.06 27.86
CA SER A 340 -4.44 19.69 27.33
C SER A 340 -4.61 19.63 25.82
N SER A 341 -5.65 20.27 25.28
CA SER A 341 -5.87 20.33 23.84
C SER A 341 -4.82 21.19 23.14
N LYS A 342 -4.38 22.29 23.77
CA LYS A 342 -3.26 23.12 23.29
C LYS A 342 -1.96 22.33 23.17
N ALA A 343 -1.61 21.56 24.19
CA ALA A 343 -0.42 20.71 24.19
C ALA A 343 -0.48 19.63 23.10
N ARG A 344 -1.63 18.97 22.92
CA ARG A 344 -1.83 17.96 21.86
C ARG A 344 -1.72 18.57 20.47
N TYR A 345 -2.29 19.74 20.26
CA TYR A 345 -2.25 20.47 18.99
C TYR A 345 -0.82 20.86 18.61
N ALA A 346 -0.07 21.47 19.54
CA ALA A 346 1.33 21.81 19.34
C ALA A 346 2.20 20.57 19.08
N THR A 347 1.94 19.46 19.78
CA THR A 347 2.64 18.20 19.57
C THR A 347 2.43 17.64 18.16
N LEU A 348 1.18 17.69 17.65
CA LEU A 348 0.88 17.28 16.28
C LEU A 348 1.67 18.09 15.25
N CYS A 349 1.67 19.42 15.36
CA CYS A 349 2.42 20.30 14.45
C CYS A 349 3.93 20.04 14.48
N ARG A 350 4.50 19.81 15.67
CA ARG A 350 5.92 19.43 15.81
C ARG A 350 6.21 18.09 15.14
N ASN A 351 5.33 17.09 15.29
CA ASN A 351 5.50 15.80 14.63
C ASN A 351 5.44 15.92 13.10
N ILE A 352 4.53 16.76 12.56
CA ILE A 352 4.48 17.03 11.12
C ILE A 352 5.78 17.71 10.65
N ARG A 353 6.31 18.68 11.42
CA ARG A 353 7.60 19.31 11.13
C ARG A 353 8.74 18.30 11.16
N MET A 354 8.79 17.41 12.14
CA MET A 354 9.81 16.36 12.22
C MET A 354 9.77 15.43 11.00
N TYR A 355 8.56 15.03 10.57
CA TYR A 355 8.39 14.28 9.33
C TYR A 355 8.92 15.06 8.11
N ALA A 356 8.59 16.36 7.99
CA ALA A 356 9.11 17.19 6.91
C ALA A 356 10.64 17.26 6.91
N VAL A 357 11.27 17.43 8.09
CA VAL A 357 12.75 17.42 8.22
C VAL A 357 13.34 16.09 7.76
N GLN A 358 12.76 14.95 8.16
CA GLN A 358 13.22 13.63 7.73
C GLN A 358 13.11 13.46 6.21
N VAL A 359 12.01 13.94 5.60
CA VAL A 359 11.85 13.94 4.14
C VAL A 359 12.96 14.76 3.47
N LEU A 360 13.23 15.97 3.97
CA LEU A 360 14.28 16.84 3.45
C LEU A 360 15.67 16.21 3.59
N GLN A 361 15.97 15.58 4.73
CA GLN A 361 17.22 14.84 4.93
C GLN A 361 17.38 13.70 3.92
N ASN A 362 16.33 12.91 3.69
CA ASN A 362 16.35 11.86 2.68
C ASN A 362 16.56 12.42 1.28
N PHE A 363 16.00 13.58 0.95
CA PHE A 363 16.25 14.27 -0.31
C PHE A 363 17.70 14.72 -0.44
N SER A 364 18.28 15.31 0.61
CA SER A 364 19.69 15.69 0.63
C SER A 364 20.64 14.50 0.46
N LEU A 365 20.29 13.33 1.00
CA LEU A 365 21.08 12.11 0.87
C LEU A 365 20.94 11.42 -0.49
N SER A 366 19.76 11.52 -1.12
CA SER A 366 19.46 10.82 -2.38
C SER A 366 19.75 11.66 -3.63
N THR A 367 19.78 12.99 -3.52
CA THR A 367 20.01 13.88 -4.66
C THR A 367 21.48 14.23 -4.79
N ARG A 368 22.10 13.71 -5.85
CA ARG A 368 23.49 14.04 -6.21
C ARG A 368 23.62 15.51 -6.57
N ARG A 369 24.75 16.14 -6.21
CA ARG A 369 25.09 17.49 -6.69
C ARG A 369 25.23 17.50 -8.21
N VAL A 370 25.03 18.68 -8.81
CA VAL A 370 25.36 18.88 -10.23
C VAL A 370 26.87 18.65 -10.42
N PRO A 371 27.29 17.81 -11.37
CA PRO A 371 28.70 17.55 -11.66
C PRO A 371 29.45 18.81 -12.09
N THR A 372 30.75 18.86 -11.79
CA THR A 372 31.62 19.95 -12.28
C THR A 372 31.97 19.75 -13.76
N GLU A 373 32.38 20.83 -14.44
CA GLU A 373 32.82 20.72 -15.84
C GLU A 373 33.99 19.75 -16.02
N ASP A 374 34.90 19.67 -15.04
CA ASP A 374 36.00 18.70 -15.04
C ASP A 374 35.50 17.25 -14.91
N GLU A 375 34.54 16.97 -14.02
CA GLU A 375 33.93 15.64 -13.88
C GLU A 375 33.24 15.23 -15.19
N ILE A 376 32.58 16.16 -15.88
CA ILE A 376 31.95 15.92 -17.19
C ILE A 376 33.00 15.66 -18.27
N LYS A 377 34.08 16.45 -18.28
CA LYS A 377 35.18 16.27 -19.24
C LYS A 377 35.82 14.89 -19.05
N GLN A 378 36.11 14.50 -17.81
CA GLN A 378 36.64 13.17 -17.50
C GLN A 378 35.71 12.05 -17.95
N ALA A 379 34.40 12.19 -17.73
CA ALA A 379 33.41 11.21 -18.19
C ALA A 379 33.38 11.09 -19.72
N ARG A 380 33.47 12.21 -20.45
CA ARG A 380 33.53 12.22 -21.92
C ARG A 380 34.82 11.61 -22.43
N ASP A 381 35.96 11.97 -21.86
CA ASP A 381 37.26 11.43 -22.23
C ASP A 381 37.31 9.91 -21.97
N ALA A 382 36.77 9.46 -20.83
CA ALA A 382 36.67 8.03 -20.50
C ALA A 382 35.76 7.28 -21.48
N LYS A 383 34.61 7.85 -21.84
CA LYS A 383 33.72 7.29 -22.86
C LYS A 383 34.43 7.19 -24.22
N GLN A 384 35.09 8.27 -24.66
CA GLN A 384 35.80 8.29 -25.94
C GLN A 384 36.93 7.25 -25.98
N ARG A 385 37.69 7.08 -24.89
CA ARG A 385 38.70 6.02 -24.78
C ARG A 385 38.06 4.63 -24.89
N SER A 386 36.99 4.39 -24.14
CA SER A 386 36.26 3.11 -24.19
C SER A 386 35.71 2.83 -25.59
N ASP A 387 35.16 3.83 -26.27
CA ASP A 387 34.61 3.70 -27.62
C ASP A 387 35.75 3.41 -28.62
N ASN A 388 36.89 4.08 -28.50
CA ASN A 388 38.08 3.82 -29.33
C ASN A 388 38.65 2.40 -29.11
N GLU A 389 38.78 1.95 -27.86
CA GLU A 389 39.23 0.58 -27.55
C GLU A 389 38.28 -0.49 -28.13
N LEU A 390 36.98 -0.21 -28.13
CA LEU A 390 35.97 -1.04 -28.77
C LEU A 390 36.14 -1.06 -30.30
N MET A 391 36.36 0.11 -30.90
CA MET A 391 36.62 0.21 -32.34
C MET A 391 37.88 -0.55 -32.76
N GLU A 392 38.98 -0.43 -32.01
CA GLU A 392 40.23 -1.18 -32.26
C GLU A 392 40.02 -2.69 -32.18
N LYS A 393 39.27 -3.18 -31.18
CA LYS A 393 38.93 -4.61 -31.08
C LYS A 393 38.13 -5.10 -32.28
N VAL A 394 37.19 -4.29 -32.78
CA VAL A 394 36.41 -4.63 -33.98
C VAL A 394 37.32 -4.70 -35.20
N ILE A 395 38.19 -3.71 -35.41
CA ILE A 395 39.16 -3.71 -36.50
C ILE A 395 40.04 -4.97 -36.48
N LEU A 396 40.61 -5.31 -35.32
CA LEU A 396 41.47 -6.49 -35.16
C LEU A 396 40.73 -7.81 -35.43
N SER A 397 39.40 -7.83 -35.29
CA SER A 397 38.57 -9.01 -35.57
C SER A 397 38.27 -9.20 -37.05
N ILE A 398 38.46 -8.18 -37.89
CA ILE A 398 38.18 -8.23 -39.32
C ILE A 398 39.47 -8.56 -40.07
N PRO A 399 39.55 -9.69 -40.79
CA PRO A 399 40.71 -10.01 -41.61
C PRO A 399 40.86 -8.97 -42.73
N GLY A 400 42.05 -8.39 -42.88
CA GLY A 400 42.35 -7.53 -44.03
C GLY A 400 42.78 -8.30 -45.28
N ILE A 401 43.06 -7.57 -46.36
CA ILE A 401 43.40 -8.14 -47.67
C ILE A 401 44.89 -8.51 -47.71
N ASN A 402 45.22 -9.68 -48.26
CA ASN A 402 46.60 -10.18 -48.40
C ASN A 402 47.39 -10.30 -47.08
N GLY A 403 46.71 -10.54 -45.95
CA GLY A 403 47.34 -10.74 -44.65
C GLY A 403 47.78 -9.47 -43.92
N LYS A 404 47.47 -8.27 -44.44
CA LYS A 404 47.65 -7.01 -43.71
C LYS A 404 46.46 -6.76 -42.79
N THR A 405 46.72 -6.36 -41.55
CA THR A 405 45.69 -5.93 -40.60
C THR A 405 45.12 -4.58 -41.01
N LEU A 406 43.81 -4.37 -40.81
CA LEU A 406 43.19 -3.05 -40.94
C LEU A 406 43.72 -2.13 -39.83
N GLU A 407 43.94 -0.86 -40.13
CA GLU A 407 44.30 0.19 -39.14
C GLU A 407 43.12 1.13 -38.88
N LEU A 408 43.02 1.68 -37.67
CA LEU A 408 41.97 2.64 -37.31
C LEU A 408 42.23 3.97 -38.01
N SER A 409 41.39 4.32 -38.98
CA SER A 409 41.38 5.63 -39.64
C SER A 409 40.06 6.37 -39.38
N GLU A 410 40.06 7.70 -39.51
CA GLU A 410 38.83 8.51 -39.38
C GLU A 410 37.74 8.08 -40.37
N GLU A 411 38.14 7.62 -41.57
CA GLU A 411 37.23 7.18 -42.64
C GLU A 411 36.52 5.87 -42.31
N LEU A 412 37.16 4.99 -41.53
CA LEU A 412 36.59 3.71 -41.13
C LEU A 412 35.67 3.80 -39.91
N LYS A 413 35.76 4.87 -39.10
CA LYS A 413 34.95 5.02 -37.88
C LYS A 413 33.44 4.83 -38.10
N PRO A 414 32.80 5.44 -39.12
CA PRO A 414 31.37 5.24 -39.35
C PRO A 414 31.01 3.79 -39.65
N PHE A 415 31.85 3.10 -40.43
CA PHE A 415 31.66 1.68 -40.74
C PHE A 415 31.80 0.83 -39.47
N ILE A 416 32.79 1.12 -38.63
CA ILE A 416 33.07 0.35 -37.41
C ILE A 416 31.93 0.53 -36.40
N GLN A 417 31.43 1.75 -36.30
CA GLN A 417 30.28 2.05 -35.46
C GLN A 417 29.03 1.30 -35.94
N GLN A 418 28.78 1.27 -37.26
CA GLN A 418 27.68 0.50 -37.84
C GLN A 418 27.86 -1.01 -37.61
N TYR A 419 29.07 -1.54 -37.81
CA TYR A 419 29.39 -2.95 -37.58
C TYR A 419 29.14 -3.35 -36.13
N TYR A 420 29.57 -2.53 -35.18
CA TYR A 420 29.31 -2.76 -33.75
C TYR A 420 27.82 -2.73 -33.41
N GLN A 421 27.06 -1.81 -34.00
CA GLN A 421 25.61 -1.74 -33.79
C GLN A 421 24.89 -3.00 -34.31
N VAL A 422 25.31 -3.51 -35.46
CA VAL A 422 24.79 -4.76 -36.04
C VAL A 422 25.18 -5.97 -35.17
N LEU A 423 26.39 -6.01 -34.60
CA LEU A 423 26.78 -7.03 -33.62
C LEU A 423 25.85 -7.05 -32.39
N GLN A 424 25.49 -5.88 -31.87
CA GLN A 424 24.56 -5.77 -30.74
C GLN A 424 23.16 -6.27 -31.10
N TYR A 425 22.64 -5.91 -32.27
CA TYR A 425 21.36 -6.44 -32.74
C TYR A 425 21.39 -7.95 -32.95
N MET A 426 22.49 -8.48 -33.48
CA MET A 426 22.67 -9.92 -33.64
C MET A 426 22.68 -10.63 -32.28
N GLN A 427 23.33 -10.07 -31.26
CA GLN A 427 23.31 -10.63 -29.91
C GLN A 427 21.89 -10.65 -29.32
N GLN A 428 21.10 -9.58 -29.52
CA GLN A 428 19.70 -9.53 -29.10
C GLN A 428 18.84 -10.58 -29.83
N ALA A 429 19.03 -10.73 -31.15
CA ALA A 429 18.32 -11.74 -31.95
C ALA A 429 18.67 -13.18 -31.51
N LYS A 430 19.95 -13.45 -31.17
CA LYS A 430 20.40 -14.74 -30.61
C LYS A 430 19.74 -15.04 -29.27
N LEU A 431 19.69 -14.06 -28.35
CA LEU A 431 19.01 -14.22 -27.06
C LEU A 431 17.49 -14.42 -27.19
N ALA A 432 16.89 -13.85 -28.24
CA ALA A 432 15.47 -14.00 -28.54
C ALA A 432 15.13 -15.26 -29.37
N GLY A 433 16.14 -16.04 -29.82
CA GLY A 433 15.95 -17.23 -30.63
C GLY A 433 15.38 -16.96 -32.04
N ARG A 434 15.72 -15.81 -32.64
CA ARG A 434 15.26 -15.40 -33.98
C ARG A 434 16.33 -15.70 -35.03
N ASP A 435 16.43 -16.98 -35.42
CA ASP A 435 17.53 -17.47 -36.28
C ASP A 435 17.55 -16.85 -37.69
N ASP A 436 16.40 -16.50 -38.25
CA ASP A 436 16.31 -15.86 -39.57
C ASP A 436 16.88 -14.43 -39.56
N GLU A 437 16.62 -13.67 -38.48
CA GLU A 437 17.23 -12.35 -38.29
C GLU A 437 18.73 -12.46 -38.06
N VAL A 438 19.19 -13.48 -37.35
CA VAL A 438 20.63 -13.72 -37.13
C VAL A 438 21.36 -13.91 -38.46
N LYS A 439 20.84 -14.75 -39.36
CA LYS A 439 21.44 -14.96 -40.69
C LYS A 439 21.51 -13.68 -41.52
N LEU A 440 20.45 -12.88 -41.49
CA LEU A 440 20.40 -11.61 -42.21
C LEU A 440 21.42 -10.60 -41.66
N LEU A 441 21.56 -10.53 -40.34
CA LEU A 441 22.55 -9.66 -39.68
C LEU A 441 23.98 -10.16 -39.89
N GLU A 442 24.22 -11.48 -39.96
CA GLU A 442 25.52 -12.06 -40.33
C GLU A 442 25.93 -11.65 -41.75
N SER A 443 25.00 -11.74 -42.72
CA SER A 443 25.25 -11.24 -44.09
C SER A 443 25.56 -9.74 -44.10
N ASN A 444 24.84 -8.94 -43.30
CA ASN A 444 25.10 -7.50 -43.22
C ASN A 444 26.47 -7.17 -42.62
N LEU A 445 26.94 -7.95 -41.64
CA LEU A 445 28.29 -7.82 -41.09
C LEU A 445 29.35 -8.16 -42.14
N GLU A 446 29.16 -9.20 -42.94
CA GLU A 446 30.09 -9.55 -44.02
C GLU A 446 30.20 -8.44 -45.08
N GLU A 447 29.07 -7.85 -45.48
CA GLU A 447 29.02 -6.70 -46.40
C GLU A 447 29.77 -5.49 -45.83
N LEU A 448 29.53 -5.17 -44.55
CA LEU A 448 30.21 -4.08 -43.86
C LEU A 448 31.72 -4.33 -43.75
N ALA A 449 32.13 -5.55 -43.40
CA ALA A 449 33.55 -5.94 -43.35
C ALA A 449 34.21 -5.81 -44.73
N GLN A 450 33.52 -6.22 -45.80
CA GLN A 450 34.03 -6.07 -47.16
C GLN A 450 34.15 -4.60 -47.57
N ALA A 451 33.16 -3.77 -47.23
CA ALA A 451 33.21 -2.32 -47.49
C ALA A 451 34.39 -1.64 -46.76
N MET A 452 34.66 -2.02 -45.51
CA MET A 452 35.83 -1.53 -44.75
C MET A 452 37.15 -1.89 -45.42
N ARG A 453 37.29 -3.12 -45.94
CA ARG A 453 38.51 -3.56 -46.63
C ARG A 453 38.79 -2.72 -47.89
N VAL A 454 37.74 -2.40 -48.64
CA VAL A 454 37.83 -1.56 -49.84
C VAL A 454 38.17 -0.13 -49.46
N ALA A 455 37.52 0.41 -48.43
CA ALA A 455 37.78 1.77 -47.95
C ALA A 455 39.22 1.96 -47.44
N HIS A 456 39.83 0.96 -46.82
CA HIS A 456 41.23 1.02 -46.35
C HIS A 456 42.28 1.02 -47.49
N GLN A 457 41.91 0.69 -48.73
CA GLN A 457 42.85 0.65 -49.86
C GLN A 457 43.01 1.99 -50.59
N ASN A 458 42.00 2.86 -50.49
CA ASN A 458 42.01 4.21 -51.05
C ASN A 458 42.56 5.20 -50.03
#